data_AF-A0A077RDJ9-F1
#
_entry.id   AF-A0A077RDJ9-F1
#
_cell.length_a   1.000
_cell.length_b   1.000
_cell.length_c   1.000
_cell.angle_alpha   90.00
_cell.angle_beta   90.00
_cell.angle_gamma   90.00
#
_symmetry.space_group_name_H-M   'P 1'
#
loop_
_entity.id
_entity.type
_entity.pdbx_description
1 polymer ?
#
loop_
_entity_poly.entity_id
_entity_poly.type
_entity_poly.pdbx_seq_one_letter_code
_entity_poly.pdbx_strand_id
1 'polypeptide(L)'
;MNMSSFCNTSNADQAPKSGTAVRSEEWDKLHQTLHTTGDEIRRQVVGQEYVERSLTNASEFSMPMQQLATEYAWGGIWSRPGLARRDRSILNIGMLAALGKFTELATHVRGALNNGVTEIEVQECLLQVASYCGMPAGMESFRAADMAVQEWKSNNAAKVQHNQS
;
A
#
# COMPACT_ATOMS: atom_id res chain seq x y z
N MET A 1 43.04 -6.07 57.93
CA MET A 1 41.85 -5.75 58.75
C MET A 1 41.80 -4.23 58.87
N ASN A 2 40.81 -3.46 58.43
CA ASN A 2 39.49 -3.72 57.86
C ASN A 2 39.17 -2.54 56.92
N MET A 3 38.66 -2.80 55.72
CA MET A 3 38.07 -1.80 54.83
C MET A 3 36.66 -1.46 55.34
N SER A 4 36.39 -0.19 55.63
CA SER A 4 35.02 0.33 55.81
C SER A 4 34.96 1.68 55.10
N SER A 5 34.49 1.70 53.86
CA SER A 5 33.06 1.85 53.50
C SER A 5 32.56 3.28 53.74
N PHE A 6 32.71 4.10 52.70
CA PHE A 6 31.78 5.19 52.39
C PHE A 6 31.55 5.17 50.87
N CYS A 7 30.64 4.31 50.45
CA CYS A 7 30.03 4.40 49.13
C CYS A 7 28.97 5.52 49.22
N ASN A 8 29.23 6.66 48.59
CA ASN A 8 28.26 7.74 48.51
C ASN A 8 27.17 7.34 47.50
N THR A 9 26.02 6.90 48.01
CA THR A 9 24.82 6.61 47.25
C THR A 9 24.01 7.90 47.06
N SER A 10 24.19 8.61 45.96
CA SER A 10 23.13 9.45 45.36
C SER A 10 23.54 10.00 43.99
N ASN A 11 23.25 9.22 42.94
CA ASN A 11 22.67 9.75 41.70
C ASN A 11 22.20 8.63 40.76
N ALA A 12 21.72 7.53 41.33
CA ALA A 12 20.87 6.60 40.60
C ALA A 12 19.42 7.11 40.72
N ASP A 13 19.10 8.20 40.03
CA ASP A 13 17.71 8.60 39.70
C ASP A 13 17.68 9.90 38.89
N GLN A 14 18.20 9.82 37.66
CA GLN A 14 17.74 10.70 36.60
C GLN A 14 17.38 9.86 35.38
N ALA A 15 16.30 9.09 35.51
CA ALA A 15 15.54 8.71 34.34
C ALA A 15 15.15 10.00 33.59
N PRO A 16 15.44 10.14 32.28
CA PRO A 16 15.09 11.34 31.56
C PRO A 16 13.58 11.57 31.60
N LYS A 17 13.19 12.73 32.15
CA LYS A 17 11.79 13.18 32.21
C LYS A 17 11.26 13.35 30.79
N SER A 18 10.15 12.64 30.49
CA SER A 18 9.25 12.74 29.33
C SER A 18 9.80 13.56 28.16
N GLY A 19 10.45 12.88 27.21
CA GLY A 19 10.94 13.49 25.98
C GLY A 19 9.79 14.13 25.18
N THR A 20 9.88 15.42 24.98
CA THR A 20 9.20 16.14 23.90
C THR A 20 9.35 15.37 22.60
N ALA A 21 8.26 15.17 21.85
CA ALA A 21 8.31 14.48 20.57
C ALA A 21 9.34 15.15 19.64
N VAL A 22 10.35 14.39 19.23
CA VAL A 22 11.49 14.82 18.42
C VAL A 22 11.06 14.93 16.94
N ARG A 23 10.12 15.82 16.62
CA ARG A 23 9.71 16.10 15.23
C ARG A 23 10.08 17.55 14.88
N SER A 24 10.81 17.71 13.78
CA SER A 24 11.25 19.02 13.26
C SER A 24 10.24 19.58 12.25
N GLU A 25 10.34 20.87 11.92
CA GLU A 25 9.51 21.45 10.85
C GLU A 25 9.78 20.77 9.48
N GLU A 26 11.02 20.36 9.23
CA GLU A 26 11.39 19.59 8.03
C GLU A 26 10.71 18.21 8.00
N TRP A 27 10.57 17.57 9.17
CA TRP A 27 9.85 16.32 9.33
C TRP A 27 8.37 16.48 8.96
N ASP A 28 7.71 17.52 9.48
CA ASP A 28 6.30 17.78 9.20
C ASP A 28 6.08 18.10 7.70
N LYS A 29 6.98 18.88 7.08
CA LYS A 29 6.94 19.16 5.64
C LYS A 29 7.14 17.90 4.78
N LEU A 30 8.05 17.01 5.19
CA LEU A 30 8.26 15.72 4.52
C LEU A 30 6.97 14.88 4.55
N HIS A 31 6.36 14.74 5.73
CA HIS A 31 5.11 14.00 5.89
C HIS A 31 3.97 14.58 5.05
N GLN A 32 3.81 15.91 5.06
CA GLN A 32 2.80 16.56 4.23
C GLN A 32 3.02 16.30 2.74
N THR A 33 4.27 16.39 2.27
CA THR A 33 4.62 16.14 0.87
C THR A 33 4.32 14.68 0.47
N LEU A 34 4.79 13.72 1.27
CA LEU A 34 4.55 12.30 1.03
C LEU A 34 3.06 11.97 1.06
N HIS A 35 2.30 12.57 1.98
CA HIS A 35 0.87 12.34 2.08
C HIS A 35 0.14 12.86 0.85
N THR A 36 0.39 14.11 0.44
CA THR A 36 -0.27 14.72 -0.73
C THR A 36 0.05 13.97 -2.01
N THR A 37 1.33 13.73 -2.30
CA THR A 37 1.74 12.94 -3.47
C THR A 37 1.18 11.51 -3.41
N GLY A 38 1.16 10.91 -2.22
CA GLY A 38 0.65 9.57 -2.01
C GLY A 38 -0.85 9.45 -2.27
N ASP A 39 -1.66 10.38 -1.78
CA ASP A 39 -3.11 10.38 -1.98
C ASP A 39 -3.45 10.54 -3.47
N GLU A 40 -2.77 11.46 -4.18
CA GLU A 40 -2.93 11.64 -5.63
C GLU A 40 -2.64 10.36 -6.41
N ILE A 41 -1.49 9.74 -6.16
CA ILE A 41 -1.09 8.49 -6.83
C ILE A 41 -2.06 7.37 -6.48
N ARG A 42 -2.41 7.23 -5.20
CA ARG A 42 -3.31 6.18 -4.71
C ARG A 42 -4.66 6.28 -5.43
N ARG A 43 -5.25 7.46 -5.54
CA ARG A 43 -6.53 7.68 -6.24
C ARG A 43 -6.42 7.38 -7.73
N GLN A 44 -5.33 7.75 -8.38
CA GLN A 44 -5.11 7.45 -9.80
C GLN A 44 -4.99 5.94 -10.05
N VAL A 45 -4.36 5.20 -9.15
CA VAL A 45 -4.17 3.74 -9.30
C VAL A 45 -5.43 2.99 -8.89
N VAL A 46 -5.86 3.07 -7.63
CA VAL A 46 -6.94 2.22 -7.09
C VAL A 46 -8.34 2.82 -7.22
N GLY A 47 -8.45 4.07 -7.68
CA GLY A 47 -9.71 4.78 -7.88
C GLY A 47 -10.12 5.64 -6.68
N GLN A 48 -10.78 6.76 -6.97
CA GLN A 48 -11.22 7.72 -5.96
C GLN A 48 -12.20 7.09 -4.95
N GLU A 49 -13.21 6.37 -5.45
CA GLU A 49 -14.27 5.78 -4.63
C GLU A 49 -13.71 4.71 -3.68
N TYR A 50 -12.69 3.97 -4.13
CA TYR A 50 -12.00 3.01 -3.28
C TYR A 50 -11.27 3.71 -2.12
N VAL A 51 -10.55 4.80 -2.40
CA VAL A 51 -9.81 5.55 -1.37
C VAL A 51 -10.77 6.16 -0.36
N GLU A 52 -11.84 6.80 -0.82
CA GLU A 52 -12.86 7.38 0.05
C GLU A 52 -13.47 6.33 0.98
N ARG A 53 -13.92 5.20 0.43
CA ARG A 53 -14.44 4.09 1.24
C ARG A 53 -13.42 3.57 2.25
N SER A 54 -12.14 3.46 1.85
CA SER A 54 -11.07 3.00 2.74
C SER A 54 -10.81 3.96 3.90
N LEU A 55 -10.94 5.26 3.69
CA LEU A 55 -10.74 6.28 4.72
C LEU A 55 -11.97 6.42 5.62
N THR A 56 -13.18 6.41 5.04
CA THR A 56 -14.44 6.48 5.81
C THR A 56 -14.61 5.27 6.73
N ASN A 57 -14.20 4.07 6.28
CA ASN A 57 -14.30 2.85 7.08
C ASN A 57 -13.12 2.64 8.04
N ALA A 58 -12.10 3.51 8.00
CA ALA A 58 -10.97 3.39 8.91
C ALA A 58 -11.38 3.85 10.32
N SER A 59 -11.18 2.96 11.30
CA SER A 59 -11.32 3.31 12.71
C SER A 59 -10.07 4.03 13.20
N GLU A 60 -10.13 4.60 14.40
CA GLU A 60 -8.94 5.15 15.06
C GLU A 60 -7.78 4.13 15.12
N PHE A 61 -8.10 2.85 15.33
CA PHE A 61 -7.11 1.78 15.35
C PHE A 61 -6.45 1.53 13.98
N SER A 62 -7.21 1.58 12.88
CA SER A 62 -6.69 1.27 11.54
C SER A 62 -6.20 2.50 10.75
N MET A 63 -6.52 3.71 11.19
CA MET A 63 -6.11 4.95 10.54
C MET A 63 -4.57 5.09 10.39
N PRO A 64 -3.74 4.74 11.39
CA PRO A 64 -2.28 4.82 11.23
C PRO A 64 -1.76 3.95 10.08
N MET A 65 -2.41 2.81 9.80
CA MET A 65 -2.06 1.96 8.66
C MET A 65 -2.43 2.65 7.33
N GLN A 66 -3.56 3.37 7.28
CA GLN A 66 -3.94 4.15 6.10
C GLN A 66 -2.96 5.28 5.83
N GLN A 67 -2.53 5.98 6.88
CA GLN A 67 -1.52 7.04 6.79
C GLN A 67 -0.18 6.50 6.30
N LEU A 68 0.31 5.40 6.90
CA LEU A 68 1.55 4.75 6.49
C LEU A 68 1.49 4.30 5.02
N ALA A 69 0.38 3.69 4.60
CA ALA A 69 0.20 3.27 3.22
C ALA A 69 0.22 4.46 2.26
N THR A 70 -0.56 5.51 2.55
CA THR A 70 -0.62 6.73 1.73
C THR A 70 0.77 7.38 1.63
N GLU A 71 1.44 7.64 2.74
CA GLU A 71 2.72 8.36 2.73
C GLU A 71 3.86 7.51 2.19
N TYR A 72 4.07 6.31 2.73
CA TYR A 72 5.29 5.56 2.43
C TYR A 72 5.14 4.70 1.17
N ALA A 73 4.06 3.93 1.05
CA ALA A 73 3.89 3.08 -0.12
C ALA A 73 3.61 3.96 -1.35
N TRP A 74 2.55 4.77 -1.31
CA TRP A 74 2.15 5.57 -2.47
C TRP A 74 3.04 6.80 -2.67
N GLY A 75 3.22 7.61 -1.62
CA GLY A 75 4.02 8.83 -1.69
C GLY A 75 5.53 8.59 -1.78
N GLY A 76 6.02 7.53 -1.13
CA GLY A 76 7.43 7.20 -1.07
C GLY A 76 7.88 6.29 -2.21
N ILE A 77 7.33 5.09 -2.35
CA ILE A 77 7.83 4.08 -3.30
C ILE A 77 7.24 4.23 -4.70
N TRP A 78 5.93 4.43 -4.81
CA TRP A 78 5.25 4.54 -6.12
C TRP A 78 5.55 5.84 -6.87
N SER A 79 6.00 6.88 -6.17
CA SER A 79 6.45 8.14 -6.75
C SER A 79 7.88 8.11 -7.32
N ARG A 80 8.67 7.08 -6.98
CA ARG A 80 10.09 7.03 -7.38
C ARG A 80 10.25 6.93 -8.90
N PRO A 81 11.26 7.64 -9.46
CA PRO A 81 11.64 7.44 -10.84
C PRO A 81 12.29 6.06 -11.03
N GLY A 82 12.45 5.65 -12.30
CA GLY A 82 13.16 4.43 -12.70
C GLY A 82 12.25 3.28 -13.09
N LEU A 83 11.06 3.15 -12.50
CA LEU A 83 10.06 2.18 -12.93
C LEU A 83 8.68 2.83 -13.07
N ALA A 84 8.07 2.67 -14.25
CA ALA A 84 6.74 3.20 -14.51
C ALA A 84 5.68 2.50 -13.64
N ARG A 85 4.57 3.19 -13.38
CA ARG A 85 3.49 2.64 -12.54
C ARG A 85 2.89 1.36 -13.13
N ARG A 86 2.82 1.26 -14.46
CA ARG A 86 2.42 0.04 -15.18
C ARG A 86 3.26 -1.16 -14.72
N ASP A 87 4.58 -1.02 -14.74
CA ASP A 87 5.49 -2.12 -14.42
C ASP A 87 5.49 -2.42 -12.91
N ARG A 88 5.31 -1.41 -12.06
CA ARG A 88 5.07 -1.61 -10.61
C ARG A 88 3.80 -2.41 -10.35
N SER A 89 2.73 -2.15 -11.11
CA SER A 89 1.50 -2.94 -11.01
C SER A 89 1.72 -4.40 -11.38
N ILE A 90 2.50 -4.69 -12.44
CA ILE A 90 2.87 -6.06 -12.83
C ILE A 90 3.62 -6.77 -11.70
N LEU A 91 4.60 -6.11 -11.08
CA LEU A 91 5.33 -6.66 -9.93
C LEU A 91 4.38 -6.97 -8.76
N ASN A 92 3.46 -6.05 -8.44
CA ASN A 92 2.50 -6.26 -7.36
C ASN A 92 1.55 -7.43 -7.63
N ILE A 93 1.09 -7.63 -8.88
CA ILE A 93 0.28 -8.79 -9.26
C ILE A 93 1.04 -10.08 -8.92
N GLY A 94 2.29 -10.20 -9.39
CA GLY A 94 3.11 -11.38 -9.14
C GLY A 94 3.36 -11.62 -7.65
N MET A 95 3.74 -10.58 -6.90
CA MET A 95 4.02 -10.69 -5.47
C MET A 95 2.78 -11.08 -4.65
N LEU A 96 1.64 -10.45 -4.89
CA LEU A 96 0.41 -10.72 -4.13
C LEU A 96 -0.16 -12.10 -4.44
N ALA A 97 -0.10 -12.51 -5.71
CA ALA A 97 -0.49 -13.85 -6.14
C ALA A 97 0.40 -14.92 -5.49
N ALA A 98 1.72 -14.74 -5.52
CA ALA A 98 2.68 -15.65 -4.89
C ALA A 98 2.51 -15.75 -3.36
N LEU A 99 2.17 -14.63 -2.70
CA LEU A 99 1.94 -14.57 -1.25
C LEU A 99 0.52 -15.02 -0.82
N GLY A 100 -0.34 -15.40 -1.77
CA GLY A 100 -1.72 -15.81 -1.50
C GLY A 100 -2.60 -14.69 -0.94
N LYS A 101 -2.32 -13.42 -1.27
CA LYS A 101 -3.05 -12.24 -0.78
C LYS A 101 -4.13 -11.82 -1.75
N PHE A 102 -5.09 -12.71 -2.00
CA PHE A 102 -6.04 -12.59 -3.11
C PHE A 102 -7.00 -11.39 -3.02
N THR A 103 -7.40 -10.98 -1.81
CA THR A 103 -8.21 -9.76 -1.60
C THR A 103 -7.47 -8.52 -2.07
N GLU A 104 -6.18 -8.42 -1.76
CA GLU A 104 -5.33 -7.30 -2.21
C GLU A 104 -4.98 -7.44 -3.69
N LEU A 105 -4.76 -8.67 -4.18
CA LEU A 105 -4.55 -8.94 -5.60
C LEU A 105 -5.67 -8.36 -6.45
N ALA A 106 -6.94 -8.59 -6.09
CA ALA A 106 -8.09 -8.05 -6.81
C ALA A 106 -8.03 -6.51 -6.94
N THR A 107 -7.65 -5.82 -5.85
CA THR A 107 -7.47 -4.36 -5.87
C THR A 107 -6.33 -3.93 -6.79
N HIS A 108 -5.20 -4.64 -6.76
CA HIS A 108 -4.06 -4.33 -7.60
C HIS A 108 -4.25 -4.71 -9.07
N VAL A 109 -5.09 -5.70 -9.39
CA VAL A 109 -5.49 -6.01 -10.77
C VAL A 109 -6.27 -4.84 -11.37
N ARG A 110 -7.28 -4.31 -10.67
CA ARG A 110 -8.01 -3.10 -11.12
C ARG A 110 -7.06 -1.91 -11.33
N GLY A 111 -6.14 -1.70 -10.39
CA GLY A 111 -5.16 -0.63 -10.50
C GLY A 111 -4.13 -0.85 -11.63
N ALA A 112 -3.80 -2.10 -11.96
CA ALA A 112 -2.98 -2.43 -13.11
C ALA A 112 -3.65 -2.04 -14.43
N LEU A 113 -4.94 -2.36 -14.56
CA LEU A 113 -5.75 -2.00 -15.74
C LEU A 113 -5.83 -0.46 -15.90
N ASN A 114 -6.03 0.28 -14.81
CA ASN A 114 -6.00 1.75 -14.83
C ASN A 114 -4.63 2.31 -15.26
N ASN A 115 -3.53 1.62 -14.93
CA ASN A 115 -2.18 1.98 -15.34
C ASN A 115 -1.80 1.49 -16.75
N GLY A 116 -2.73 0.91 -17.50
CA GLY A 116 -2.51 0.47 -18.88
C GLY A 116 -1.91 -0.94 -19.02
N VAL A 117 -1.91 -1.75 -17.96
CA VAL A 117 -1.67 -3.20 -18.09
C VAL A 117 -2.90 -3.82 -18.76
N THR A 118 -2.71 -4.69 -19.73
CA THR A 118 -3.83 -5.37 -20.41
C THR A 118 -4.31 -6.60 -19.64
N GLU A 119 -5.54 -7.04 -19.86
CA GLU A 119 -6.05 -8.29 -19.29
C GLU A 119 -5.17 -9.49 -19.66
N ILE A 120 -4.65 -9.52 -20.89
CA ILE A 120 -3.75 -10.56 -21.37
C ILE A 120 -2.46 -10.55 -20.54
N GLU A 121 -1.87 -9.37 -20.30
CA GLU A 121 -0.66 -9.27 -19.47
C GLU A 121 -0.90 -9.72 -18.03
N VAL A 122 -2.08 -9.44 -17.46
CA VAL A 122 -2.46 -9.99 -16.15
C VAL A 122 -2.52 -11.52 -16.20
N GLN A 123 -3.17 -12.10 -17.21
CA GLN A 123 -3.25 -13.56 -17.39
C GLN A 123 -1.85 -14.20 -17.47
N GLU A 124 -0.95 -13.65 -18.28
CA GLU A 124 0.41 -14.14 -18.44
C GLU A 124 1.19 -14.13 -17.12
N CYS A 125 1.04 -13.06 -16.32
CA CYS A 125 1.65 -13.00 -14.99
C CYS A 125 1.15 -14.14 -14.09
N LEU A 126 -0.15 -14.42 -14.11
CA LEU A 126 -0.75 -15.44 -13.25
C LEU A 126 -0.45 -16.87 -13.71
N LEU A 127 -0.31 -17.10 -15.02
CA LEU A 127 0.17 -18.38 -15.56
C LEU A 127 1.62 -18.66 -15.11
N GLN A 128 2.45 -17.62 -15.08
CA GLN A 128 3.80 -17.73 -14.55
C GLN A 128 3.80 -18.02 -13.04
N VAL A 129 2.94 -17.37 -12.27
CA VAL A 129 2.75 -17.69 -10.83
C VAL A 129 2.27 -19.13 -10.64
N ALA A 130 1.35 -19.63 -11.45
CA ALA A 130 0.89 -21.02 -11.36
C ALA A 130 2.05 -22.02 -11.54
N SER A 131 2.97 -21.69 -12.43
CA SER A 131 4.12 -22.53 -12.77
C SER A 131 5.21 -22.51 -11.70
N TYR A 132 5.50 -21.35 -11.12
CA TYR A 132 6.61 -21.19 -10.15
C TYR A 132 6.19 -21.22 -8.68
N CYS A 133 4.93 -20.88 -8.38
CA CYS A 133 4.37 -20.86 -7.02
C CYS A 133 3.31 -21.94 -6.81
N GLY A 134 3.03 -22.76 -7.83
CA GLY A 134 2.15 -23.92 -7.77
C GLY A 134 0.71 -23.66 -8.25
N MET A 135 0.09 -24.71 -8.77
CA MET A 135 -1.27 -24.67 -9.33
C MET A 135 -2.34 -24.10 -8.38
N PRO A 136 -2.35 -24.41 -7.07
CA PRO A 136 -3.33 -23.82 -6.15
C PRO A 136 -3.26 -22.30 -6.08
N ALA A 137 -2.05 -21.72 -6.02
CA ALA A 137 -1.86 -20.27 -6.00
C ALA A 137 -2.31 -19.63 -7.31
N GLY A 138 -1.97 -20.26 -8.45
CA GLY A 138 -2.42 -19.83 -9.78
C GLY A 138 -3.93 -19.81 -9.92
N MET A 139 -4.61 -20.93 -9.60
CA MET A 139 -6.07 -21.04 -9.74
C MET A 139 -6.81 -20.01 -8.90
N GLU A 140 -6.39 -19.80 -7.64
CA GLU A 140 -7.05 -18.83 -6.78
C GLU A 140 -6.77 -17.39 -7.23
N SER A 141 -5.57 -17.12 -7.73
CA SER A 141 -5.24 -15.82 -8.33
C SER A 141 -6.10 -15.53 -9.55
N PHE A 142 -6.35 -16.52 -10.42
CA PHE A 142 -7.21 -16.37 -11.59
C PHE A 142 -8.66 -16.06 -11.20
N ARG A 143 -9.21 -16.72 -10.16
CA ARG A 143 -10.56 -16.40 -9.65
C ARG A 143 -10.66 -14.96 -9.17
N ALA A 144 -9.70 -14.52 -8.35
CA ALA A 144 -9.67 -13.16 -7.83
C ALA A 144 -9.49 -12.12 -8.94
N ALA A 145 -8.63 -12.40 -9.92
CA ALA A 145 -8.38 -11.52 -11.04
C ALA A 145 -9.58 -11.42 -11.99
N ASP A 146 -10.25 -12.54 -12.30
CA ASP A 146 -11.44 -12.52 -13.15
C ASP A 146 -12.55 -11.65 -12.52
N MET A 147 -12.86 -11.88 -11.24
CA MET A 147 -13.82 -11.03 -10.51
C MET A 147 -13.45 -9.54 -10.58
N ALA A 148 -12.17 -9.22 -10.39
CA ALA A 148 -11.67 -7.85 -10.45
C ALA A 148 -11.77 -7.24 -11.86
N VAL A 149 -11.51 -8.01 -12.91
CA VAL A 149 -11.64 -7.59 -14.31
C VAL A 149 -13.10 -7.33 -14.66
N GLN A 150 -14.03 -8.21 -14.27
CA GLN A 150 -15.45 -8.00 -14.53
C GLN A 150 -16.00 -6.75 -13.82
N GLU A 151 -15.60 -6.54 -12.56
CA GLU A 151 -15.95 -5.32 -11.80
C GLU A 151 -15.39 -4.07 -12.50
N TRP A 152 -14.13 -4.10 -12.92
CA TRP A 152 -13.49 -2.99 -13.62
C TRP A 152 -14.18 -2.65 -14.93
N LYS A 153 -14.51 -3.65 -15.76
CA LYS A 153 -15.25 -3.46 -17.02
C LYS A 153 -16.61 -2.81 -16.79
N SER A 154 -17.36 -3.32 -15.81
CA SER A 154 -18.70 -2.82 -15.48
C SER A 154 -18.65 -1.35 -15.06
N ASN A 155 -17.69 -0.98 -14.21
CA ASN A 155 -17.50 0.40 -13.76
C ASN A 155 -17.10 1.35 -14.90
N ASN A 156 -16.26 0.90 -15.82
CA ASN A 156 -15.84 1.72 -16.96
C ASN A 156 -16.95 1.86 -18.02
N ALA A 157 -17.75 0.82 -18.26
CA ALA A 157 -18.91 0.89 -19.14
C ALA A 157 -19.95 1.90 -18.62
N ALA A 158 -20.23 1.91 -17.31
CA ALA A 158 -21.14 2.87 -16.69
C ALA A 158 -20.65 4.33 -16.83
N LYS A 159 -19.34 4.57 -16.70
CA LYS A 159 -18.75 5.92 -16.88
C LYS A 159 -18.90 6.43 -18.32
N VAL A 160 -18.75 5.57 -19.32
CA VAL A 160 -18.95 5.94 -20.73
C VAL A 160 -20.40 6.35 -21.00
N GLN A 161 -21.38 5.64 -20.43
CA GLN A 161 -22.79 5.96 -20.59
C GLN A 161 -23.17 7.28 -19.90
N HIS A 162 -22.65 7.54 -18.70
CA HIS A 162 -22.93 8.79 -17.97
C HIS A 162 -22.34 10.03 -18.65
N ASN A 163 -21.20 9.91 -19.32
CA ASN A 163 -20.57 11.03 -20.05
C ASN A 163 -21.21 11.29 -21.44
N GLN A 164 -22.15 10.46 -21.87
CA GLN A 164 -22.87 10.60 -23.15
C GLN A 164 -24.31 11.12 -22.98
N SER A 165 -24.78 11.30 -21.73
CA SER A 165 -26.10 11.85 -21.35
C SER A 165 -25.97 13.26 -20.79
#